data_AF-A0A251ZXZ7-F1
#
_entry.id   AF-A0A251ZXZ7-F1
#
_cell.length_a   1.000
_cell.length_b   1.000
_cell.length_c   1.000
_cell.angle_alpha   90.00
_cell.angle_beta   90.00
_cell.angle_gamma   90.00
#
_symmetry.space_group_name_H-M   'P 1'
#
loop_
_entity.id
_entity.type
_entity.pdbx_description
1 polymer ?
#
loop_
_entity_poly.entity_id
_entity_poly.type
_entity_poly.pdbx_seq_one_letter_code
_entity_poly.pdbx_strand_id
1 'polypeptide(L)'
;NVTSGVMTLNGTSNSHFGSLLNQGVITVNSPVVVSGGYEQDAGSLTVNGGAPGLTTGSFSGAGGVITLNNAAWSITQSEDGIYKGDIAGSGTVSKAGSATLELAGGVGSFTASALNVAAGQVSVANAYSLGDAVAVTTAPQGTLTQLGDQKIGLGLNTGTWNLISDLTTTGAGFVNDGTLNVVGTLDSVAGTETAATRTLTTAGLSGGADGVINLGGLNGSLGNQLVVDQSGASVYAGHFTGAGGLSKTGSGVLTLTGASSFTGPLLVDGGVLDTTGGGTFADTLDVTVGKNGTYHVGTDDTIHSLTNAGVTQVTASLGVTTLLNQVGGSTTVDGGLVASGDVSNAGSLVFDAGSVGAVSGSVVNSG
;
A
#
# COMPACT_ATOMS: atom_id res chain seq x y z
N ASN A 1 35.36 -8.63 13.64
CA ASN A 1 35.76 -9.85 12.90
C ASN A 1 36.28 -9.42 11.54
N VAL A 2 37.59 -9.47 11.31
CA VAL A 2 38.21 -9.00 10.06
C VAL A 2 37.98 -10.00 8.91
N THR A 3 38.33 -9.64 7.67
CA THR A 3 38.00 -10.42 6.45
C THR A 3 38.39 -11.90 6.48
N SER A 4 39.56 -12.23 7.03
CA SER A 4 40.00 -13.64 7.18
C SER A 4 39.53 -14.31 8.45
N GLY A 5 38.81 -13.58 9.31
CA GLY A 5 38.39 -14.04 10.63
C GLY A 5 37.19 -14.98 10.55
N VAL A 6 37.25 -16.04 11.34
CA VAL A 6 36.14 -16.98 11.54
C VAL A 6 35.80 -17.01 13.02
N MET A 7 34.53 -16.78 13.34
CA MET A 7 34.00 -16.84 14.70
C MET A 7 32.81 -17.79 14.74
N THR A 8 32.79 -18.69 15.73
CA THR A 8 31.64 -19.56 15.98
C THR A 8 31.18 -19.39 17.43
N LEU A 9 29.94 -18.99 17.62
CA LEU A 9 29.28 -18.85 18.92
C LEU A 9 28.40 -20.07 19.13
N ASN A 10 28.84 -21.01 19.98
CA ASN A 10 28.18 -22.29 20.19
C ASN A 10 27.06 -22.20 21.25
N GLY A 11 26.12 -23.13 21.19
CA GLY A 11 24.81 -23.19 21.89
C GLY A 11 24.74 -22.89 23.39
N THR A 12 25.86 -22.83 24.10
CA THR A 12 25.93 -22.49 25.54
C THR A 12 26.34 -21.04 25.82
N SER A 13 26.62 -20.25 24.77
CA SER A 13 27.17 -18.91 24.91
C SER A 13 26.07 -17.85 24.91
N ASN A 14 25.83 -17.17 26.04
CA ASN A 14 25.05 -15.93 26.08
C ASN A 14 25.96 -14.77 25.68
N SER A 15 26.23 -14.65 24.38
CA SER A 15 27.23 -13.69 23.89
C SER A 15 26.67 -12.28 23.92
N HIS A 16 27.37 -11.40 24.64
CA HIS A 16 27.04 -9.98 24.75
C HIS A 16 28.23 -9.16 24.24
N PHE A 17 27.99 -8.36 23.21
CA PHE A 17 28.98 -7.47 22.63
C PHE A 17 28.56 -6.01 22.84
N GLY A 18 29.52 -5.13 23.14
CA GLY A 18 29.27 -3.69 23.16
C GLY A 18 29.03 -3.14 21.75
N SER A 19 29.74 -3.65 20.76
CA SER A 19 29.56 -3.37 19.33
C SER A 19 30.10 -4.54 18.51
N LEU A 20 29.66 -4.65 17.25
CA LEU A 20 30.11 -5.69 16.33
C LEU A 20 30.39 -5.08 14.96
N LEU A 21 31.62 -5.23 14.48
CA LEU A 21 31.97 -5.02 13.07
C LEU A 21 32.33 -6.38 12.48
N ASN A 22 31.67 -6.76 11.38
CA ASN A 22 31.95 -7.99 10.66
C ASN A 22 32.34 -7.74 9.20
N GLN A 23 33.50 -8.28 8.84
CA GLN A 23 34.00 -8.40 7.48
C GLN A 23 34.35 -9.85 7.12
N GLY A 24 34.34 -10.76 8.10
CA GLY A 24 34.70 -12.18 7.96
C GLY A 24 33.48 -13.09 8.10
N VAL A 25 33.67 -14.31 8.60
CA VAL A 25 32.59 -15.30 8.78
C VAL A 25 32.22 -15.44 10.25
N ILE A 26 30.95 -15.28 10.59
CA ILE A 26 30.40 -15.53 11.93
C ILE A 26 29.29 -16.57 11.82
N THR A 27 29.38 -17.65 12.60
CA THR A 27 28.28 -18.59 12.80
C THR A 27 27.78 -18.49 14.24
N VAL A 28 26.47 -18.31 14.39
CA VAL A 28 25.80 -18.15 15.67
C VAL A 28 24.82 -19.30 15.86
N ASN A 29 25.00 -20.07 16.93
CA ASN A 29 24.15 -21.21 17.30
C ASN A 29 23.48 -21.01 18.68
N SER A 30 23.53 -19.79 19.22
CA SER A 30 22.92 -19.37 20.49
C SER A 30 22.48 -17.90 20.40
N PRO A 31 21.58 -17.42 21.28
CA PRO A 31 21.20 -16.01 21.30
C PRO A 31 22.41 -15.06 21.44
N VAL A 32 22.43 -14.01 20.63
CA VAL A 32 23.47 -12.96 20.67
C VAL A 32 22.83 -11.60 20.92
N VAL A 33 23.45 -10.81 21.80
CA VAL A 33 23.09 -9.42 22.04
C VAL A 33 24.28 -8.52 21.67
N VAL A 34 24.07 -7.58 20.76
CA VAL A 34 24.98 -6.45 20.49
C VAL A 34 24.31 -5.20 21.04
N SER A 35 24.76 -4.69 22.18
CA SER A 35 24.08 -3.58 22.85
C SER A 35 24.20 -2.24 22.10
N GLY A 36 25.31 -2.04 21.39
CA GLY A 36 25.56 -0.88 20.54
C GLY A 36 25.44 -1.21 19.05
N GLY A 37 26.26 -0.54 18.23
CA GLY A 37 26.21 -0.67 16.78
C GLY A 37 26.63 -2.06 16.26
N TYR A 38 25.89 -2.57 15.28
CA TYR A 38 26.29 -3.69 14.44
C TYR A 38 26.50 -3.20 13.00
N GLU A 39 27.73 -3.38 12.50
CA GLU A 39 28.14 -3.07 11.14
C GLU A 39 28.52 -4.36 10.39
N GLN A 40 27.83 -4.63 9.30
CA GLN A 40 28.07 -5.76 8.40
C GLN A 40 28.61 -5.21 7.06
N ASP A 41 29.93 -5.21 6.92
CA ASP A 41 30.61 -4.60 5.76
C ASP A 41 30.97 -5.61 4.68
N ALA A 42 31.29 -6.85 5.08
CA ALA A 42 31.66 -7.93 4.18
C ALA A 42 31.54 -9.30 4.86
N GLY A 43 31.72 -10.38 4.10
CA GLY A 43 31.66 -11.74 4.64
C GLY A 43 30.24 -12.16 5.00
N SER A 44 30.09 -12.98 6.03
CA SER A 44 28.79 -13.54 6.40
C SER A 44 28.55 -13.61 7.91
N LEU A 45 27.27 -13.48 8.28
CA LEU A 45 26.73 -13.84 9.58
C LEU A 45 25.61 -14.87 9.35
N THR A 46 25.75 -16.07 9.92
CA THR A 46 24.69 -17.07 9.92
C THR A 46 24.16 -17.24 11.34
N VAL A 47 22.85 -17.05 11.52
CA VAL A 47 22.17 -17.24 12.81
C VAL A 47 21.27 -18.47 12.73
N ASN A 48 21.65 -19.52 13.45
CA ASN A 48 20.94 -20.79 13.56
C ASN A 48 20.19 -20.85 14.90
N GLY A 49 18.85 -20.84 14.90
CA GLY A 49 18.04 -21.01 16.13
C GLY A 49 16.67 -20.35 16.09
N GLY A 50 15.84 -20.60 17.11
CA GLY A 50 14.55 -19.92 17.37
C GLY A 50 14.69 -18.71 18.33
N ALA A 51 13.59 -17.98 18.58
CA ALA A 51 13.62 -16.65 19.20
C ALA A 51 13.99 -16.59 20.71
N PRO A 52 14.71 -15.53 21.17
CA PRO A 52 15.39 -14.52 20.34
C PRO A 52 16.73 -15.05 19.81
N GLY A 53 16.95 -14.91 18.50
CA GLY A 53 18.18 -15.39 17.85
C GLY A 53 19.29 -14.33 17.83
N LEU A 54 18.95 -13.09 17.49
CA LEU A 54 19.87 -11.96 17.42
C LEU A 54 19.19 -10.67 17.90
N THR A 55 19.84 -9.92 18.77
CA THR A 55 19.40 -8.58 19.19
C THR A 55 20.55 -7.61 18.97
N THR A 56 20.29 -6.48 18.31
CA THR A 56 21.32 -5.46 18.05
C THR A 56 20.80 -4.06 18.38
N GLY A 57 21.72 -3.13 18.68
CA GLY A 57 21.47 -1.69 18.57
C GLY A 57 21.40 -1.26 17.10
N SER A 58 21.81 -0.03 16.79
CA SER A 58 21.79 0.49 15.42
C SER A 58 22.53 -0.41 14.44
N PHE A 59 21.86 -0.77 13.35
CA PHE A 59 22.38 -1.62 12.30
C PHE A 59 22.75 -0.80 11.06
N SER A 60 23.87 -1.15 10.42
CA SER A 60 24.35 -0.58 9.16
C SER A 60 25.35 -1.53 8.48
N GLY A 61 25.84 -1.15 7.31
CA GLY A 61 27.06 -1.72 6.75
C GLY A 61 27.14 -1.71 5.23
N ALA A 62 28.36 -1.84 4.72
CA ALA A 62 28.66 -1.75 3.30
C ALA A 62 28.29 -2.99 2.48
N GLY A 63 28.00 -4.15 3.09
CA GLY A 63 27.70 -5.37 2.35
C GLY A 63 27.92 -6.70 3.10
N GLY A 64 27.93 -7.80 2.35
CA GLY A 64 27.98 -9.16 2.91
C GLY A 64 26.59 -9.78 3.04
N VAL A 65 26.52 -10.92 3.72
CA VAL A 65 25.29 -11.74 3.80
C VAL A 65 24.94 -12.04 5.26
N ILE A 66 23.70 -11.76 5.65
CA ILE A 66 23.12 -12.19 6.92
C ILE A 66 22.09 -13.28 6.63
N THR A 67 22.31 -14.48 7.12
CA THR A 67 21.40 -15.62 6.95
C THR A 67 20.70 -15.94 8.28
N LEU A 68 19.38 -15.80 8.31
CA LEU A 68 18.53 -16.10 9.46
C LEU A 68 17.84 -17.46 9.26
N ASN A 69 18.36 -18.51 9.90
CA ASN A 69 17.78 -19.85 9.83
C ASN A 69 16.75 -20.03 10.95
N ASN A 70 15.49 -19.68 10.65
CA ASN A 70 14.36 -19.65 11.58
C ASN A 70 14.57 -18.71 12.80
N ALA A 71 15.50 -17.76 12.68
CA ALA A 71 15.90 -16.86 13.73
C ALA A 71 15.10 -15.55 13.70
N ALA A 72 14.74 -15.04 14.87
CA ALA A 72 14.21 -13.68 15.01
C ALA A 72 15.36 -12.71 15.28
N TRP A 73 15.44 -11.65 14.49
CA TRP A 73 16.37 -10.55 14.68
C TRP A 73 15.63 -9.27 15.10
N SER A 74 15.92 -8.80 16.31
CA SER A 74 15.43 -7.52 16.83
C SER A 74 16.49 -6.43 16.73
N ILE A 75 16.18 -5.32 16.05
CA ILE A 75 17.05 -4.16 15.88
C ILE A 75 16.45 -2.99 16.66
N THR A 76 17.22 -2.37 17.57
CA THR A 76 16.87 -1.09 18.20
C THR A 76 17.72 0.01 17.57
N GLN A 77 17.17 0.71 16.57
CA GLN A 77 17.90 1.73 15.83
C GLN A 77 17.77 3.10 16.51
N SER A 78 18.88 3.57 17.08
CA SER A 78 18.96 4.91 17.68
C SER A 78 19.66 5.93 16.77
N GLU A 79 20.41 5.46 15.77
CA GLU A 79 21.16 6.27 14.81
C GLU A 79 20.84 5.81 13.39
N ASP A 80 20.83 6.71 12.42
CA ASP A 80 20.54 6.33 11.03
C ASP A 80 21.59 5.34 10.52
N GLY A 81 21.12 4.34 9.76
CA GLY A 81 21.98 3.30 9.20
C GLY A 81 21.57 2.96 7.78
N ILE A 82 22.56 2.64 6.96
CA ILE A 82 22.37 2.14 5.59
C ILE A 82 22.97 0.75 5.53
N TYR A 83 22.24 -0.23 4.99
CA TYR A 83 22.76 -1.55 4.71
C TYR A 83 22.63 -1.92 3.24
N LYS A 84 23.73 -2.31 2.62
CA LYS A 84 23.83 -2.61 1.18
C LYS A 84 23.97 -4.10 0.84
N GLY A 85 24.04 -4.96 1.86
CA GLY A 85 24.19 -6.40 1.68
C GLY A 85 22.86 -7.15 1.63
N ASP A 86 22.97 -8.47 1.74
CA ASP A 86 21.85 -9.39 1.71
C ASP A 86 21.40 -9.78 3.13
N ILE A 87 20.09 -9.92 3.32
CA ILE A 87 19.43 -10.52 4.48
C ILE A 87 18.54 -11.64 3.95
N ALA A 88 18.88 -12.89 4.25
CA ALA A 88 18.25 -14.08 3.69
C ALA A 88 17.81 -15.07 4.77
N GLY A 89 17.06 -16.09 4.36
CA GLY A 89 16.68 -17.23 5.20
C GLY A 89 15.22 -17.20 5.65
N SER A 90 14.82 -18.17 6.47
CA SER A 90 13.44 -18.32 6.93
C SER A 90 13.07 -17.47 8.16
N GLY A 91 14.04 -16.76 8.74
CA GLY A 91 13.85 -15.93 9.93
C GLY A 91 13.15 -14.60 9.68
N THR A 92 12.95 -13.83 10.74
CA THR A 92 12.24 -12.55 10.73
C THR A 92 13.13 -11.41 11.20
N VAL A 93 12.88 -10.20 10.68
CA VAL A 93 13.55 -8.96 11.09
C VAL A 93 12.53 -8.01 11.68
N SER A 94 12.78 -7.51 12.89
CA SER A 94 11.95 -6.52 13.56
C SER A 94 12.79 -5.30 13.90
N LYS A 95 12.46 -4.17 13.26
CA LYS A 95 13.13 -2.89 13.43
C LYS A 95 12.32 -1.97 14.32
N ALA A 96 12.90 -1.54 15.43
CA ALA A 96 12.38 -0.54 16.36
C ALA A 96 13.38 0.62 16.53
N GLY A 97 13.10 1.53 17.46
CA GLY A 97 13.89 2.75 17.67
C GLY A 97 13.55 3.86 16.67
N SER A 98 13.84 5.10 17.02
CA SER A 98 13.37 6.29 16.32
C SER A 98 14.07 6.57 14.99
N ALA A 99 15.28 6.05 14.79
CA ALA A 99 16.09 6.35 13.62
C ALA A 99 15.73 5.50 12.39
N THR A 100 16.26 5.91 11.24
CA THR A 100 16.05 5.30 9.93
C THR A 100 17.00 4.13 9.71
N LEU A 101 16.47 3.02 9.21
CA LEU A 101 17.27 1.98 8.57
C LEU A 101 16.96 1.97 7.08
N GLU A 102 17.93 2.32 6.24
CA GLU A 102 17.84 2.21 4.80
C GLU A 102 18.34 0.83 4.33
N LEU A 103 17.45 0.08 3.67
CA LEU A 103 17.77 -1.13 2.93
C LEU A 103 18.12 -0.74 1.49
N ALA A 104 19.41 -0.70 1.21
CA ALA A 104 20.01 -0.26 -0.06
C ALA A 104 20.71 -1.41 -0.81
N GLY A 105 20.37 -2.66 -0.50
CA GLY A 105 20.82 -3.83 -1.25
C GLY A 105 20.18 -3.92 -2.65
N GLY A 106 20.73 -4.79 -3.49
CA GLY A 106 20.24 -5.00 -4.86
C GLY A 106 18.90 -5.74 -4.92
N VAL A 107 18.50 -6.12 -6.15
CA VAL A 107 17.29 -6.94 -6.37
C VAL A 107 17.38 -8.25 -5.57
N GLY A 108 16.34 -8.56 -4.80
CA GLY A 108 16.25 -9.78 -3.99
C GLY A 108 17.20 -9.81 -2.79
N SER A 109 17.79 -8.68 -2.40
CA SER A 109 18.73 -8.64 -1.27
C SER A 109 18.05 -8.92 0.07
N PHE A 110 16.74 -8.71 0.21
CA PHE A 110 15.98 -9.05 1.41
C PHE A 110 15.00 -10.19 1.12
N THR A 111 15.33 -11.39 1.57
CA THR A 111 14.53 -12.62 1.40
C THR A 111 14.21 -13.32 2.72
N ALA A 112 14.41 -12.64 3.85
CA ALA A 112 13.87 -13.08 5.15
C ALA A 112 12.33 -13.24 5.07
N SER A 113 11.74 -14.11 5.90
CA SER A 113 10.30 -14.38 5.81
C SER A 113 9.43 -13.17 6.14
N ALA A 114 9.91 -12.30 7.03
CA ALA A 114 9.19 -11.08 7.39
C ALA A 114 10.09 -9.89 7.72
N LEU A 115 9.60 -8.70 7.38
CA LEU A 115 10.09 -7.40 7.81
C LEU A 115 9.00 -6.72 8.64
N ASN A 116 9.25 -6.53 9.93
CA ASN A 116 8.37 -5.79 10.84
C ASN A 116 9.00 -4.43 11.18
N VAL A 117 8.36 -3.35 10.76
CA VAL A 117 8.71 -1.98 11.13
C VAL A 117 7.91 -1.61 12.37
N ALA A 118 8.47 -1.90 13.54
CA ALA A 118 7.81 -1.71 14.83
C ALA A 118 7.82 -0.23 15.29
N ALA A 119 8.92 0.50 15.02
CA ALA A 119 9.06 1.92 15.32
C ALA A 119 10.13 2.58 14.44
N GLY A 120 10.01 3.90 14.28
CA GLY A 120 10.89 4.70 13.42
C GLY A 120 10.69 4.37 11.94
N GLN A 121 11.72 4.57 11.13
CA GLN A 121 11.62 4.40 9.69
C GLN A 121 12.44 3.20 9.18
N VAL A 122 11.87 2.47 8.23
CA VAL A 122 12.63 1.70 7.24
C VAL A 122 12.43 2.33 5.87
N SER A 123 13.53 2.65 5.20
CA SER A 123 13.53 3.10 3.80
C SER A 123 13.99 1.96 2.90
N VAL A 124 13.25 1.68 1.84
CA VAL A 124 13.58 0.65 0.85
C VAL A 124 13.99 1.35 -0.44
N ALA A 125 15.30 1.45 -0.65
CA ALA A 125 15.87 2.39 -1.62
C ALA A 125 15.76 1.92 -3.07
N ASN A 126 16.01 0.63 -3.32
CA ASN A 126 16.10 0.07 -4.66
C ASN A 126 14.83 -0.70 -5.04
N ALA A 127 14.53 -0.75 -6.33
CA ALA A 127 13.45 -1.58 -6.84
C ALA A 127 13.73 -3.07 -6.61
N TYR A 128 12.68 -3.80 -6.21
CA TYR A 128 12.64 -5.25 -5.99
C TYR A 128 13.69 -5.77 -5.01
N SER A 129 14.12 -4.94 -4.06
CA SER A 129 15.03 -5.39 -3.00
C SER A 129 14.34 -6.34 -2.02
N LEU A 130 13.04 -6.17 -1.79
CA LEU A 130 12.24 -7.12 -1.01
C LEU A 130 11.79 -8.27 -1.92
N GLY A 131 11.97 -9.51 -1.45
CA GLY A 131 11.57 -10.70 -2.19
C GLY A 131 10.05 -10.93 -2.23
N ASP A 132 9.61 -11.62 -3.28
CA ASP A 132 8.20 -11.90 -3.60
C ASP A 132 7.38 -12.60 -2.50
N ALA A 133 8.05 -13.28 -1.55
CA ALA A 133 7.41 -14.01 -0.45
C ALA A 133 7.46 -13.27 0.90
N VAL A 134 8.12 -12.11 0.97
CA VAL A 134 8.33 -11.37 2.21
C VAL A 134 6.98 -10.84 2.71
N ALA A 135 6.66 -11.09 3.99
CA ALA A 135 5.59 -10.39 4.67
C ALA A 135 6.13 -9.08 5.26
N VAL A 136 5.51 -7.95 4.92
CA VAL A 136 5.91 -6.63 5.40
C VAL A 136 4.82 -6.07 6.29
N THR A 137 5.19 -5.75 7.53
CA THR A 137 4.28 -5.18 8.53
C THR A 137 4.80 -3.84 9.01
N THR A 138 3.95 -2.84 9.10
CA THR A 138 4.22 -1.61 9.86
C THR A 138 3.30 -1.55 11.08
N ALA A 139 3.90 -1.34 12.26
CA ALA A 139 3.17 -1.10 13.50
C ALA A 139 2.81 0.40 13.63
N PRO A 140 1.94 0.82 14.58
CA PRO A 140 1.48 2.21 14.68
C PRO A 140 2.57 3.29 14.77
N GLN A 141 3.75 2.95 15.32
CA GLN A 141 4.90 3.86 15.41
C GLN A 141 5.93 3.66 14.29
N GLY A 142 5.68 2.71 13.39
CA GLY A 142 6.53 2.35 12.28
C GLY A 142 6.15 3.06 11.00
N THR A 143 7.16 3.51 10.26
CA THR A 143 7.04 4.08 8.94
C THR A 143 7.84 3.27 7.93
N LEU A 144 7.20 2.73 6.91
CA LEU A 144 7.88 2.19 5.74
C LEU A 144 7.88 3.24 4.63
N THR A 145 9.03 3.55 4.07
CA THR A 145 9.18 4.43 2.91
C THR A 145 9.68 3.62 1.73
N GLN A 146 8.83 3.41 0.73
CA GLN A 146 9.11 2.60 -0.44
C GLN A 146 9.53 3.50 -1.61
N LEU A 147 10.83 3.60 -1.87
CA LEU A 147 11.38 4.50 -2.90
C LEU A 147 11.44 3.88 -4.30
N GLY A 148 11.49 2.55 -4.39
CA GLY A 148 11.46 1.81 -5.66
C GLY A 148 10.36 0.77 -5.69
N ASP A 149 9.99 0.30 -6.89
CA ASP A 149 8.93 -0.70 -7.07
C ASP A 149 9.21 -1.94 -6.24
N GLN A 150 8.20 -2.49 -5.57
CA GLN A 150 8.38 -3.72 -4.79
C GLN A 150 7.38 -4.79 -5.20
N LYS A 151 7.81 -6.04 -5.05
CA LYS A 151 6.96 -7.22 -5.17
C LYS A 151 7.13 -8.05 -3.91
N ILE A 152 6.08 -8.14 -3.11
CA ILE A 152 6.12 -8.77 -1.78
C ILE A 152 5.02 -9.83 -1.66
N GLY A 153 5.08 -10.63 -0.59
CA GLY A 153 4.07 -11.63 -0.31
C GLY A 153 2.79 -10.99 0.24
N LEU A 154 2.93 -10.15 1.26
CA LEU A 154 1.82 -9.58 2.01
C LEU A 154 2.23 -8.21 2.56
N GLY A 155 1.33 -7.22 2.47
CA GLY A 155 1.48 -5.93 3.16
C GLY A 155 0.42 -5.77 4.26
N LEU A 156 0.86 -5.53 5.50
CA LEU A 156 0.01 -5.24 6.65
C LEU A 156 0.39 -3.88 7.23
N ASN A 157 -0.42 -2.85 6.96
CA ASN A 157 -0.16 -1.50 7.42
C ASN A 157 -1.06 -1.13 8.61
N THR A 158 -0.48 -1.00 9.80
CA THR A 158 -1.15 -0.37 10.97
C THR A 158 -0.45 0.94 11.39
N GLY A 159 0.64 1.28 10.71
CA GLY A 159 1.42 2.50 10.92
C GLY A 159 1.33 3.44 9.73
N THR A 160 2.49 3.88 9.24
CA THR A 160 2.59 4.67 8.02
C THR A 160 3.31 3.91 6.92
N TRP A 161 2.76 3.91 5.71
CA TRP A 161 3.41 3.44 4.50
C TRP A 161 3.43 4.57 3.47
N ASN A 162 4.62 5.03 3.09
CA ASN A 162 4.81 6.02 2.03
C ASN A 162 5.10 5.27 0.72
N LEU A 163 4.11 5.24 -0.17
CA LEU A 163 4.16 4.60 -1.47
C LEU A 163 4.68 5.61 -2.51
N ILE A 164 5.99 5.60 -2.75
CA ILE A 164 6.67 6.49 -3.72
C ILE A 164 6.99 5.73 -5.03
N SER A 165 6.55 4.48 -5.15
CA SER A 165 6.72 3.61 -6.33
C SER A 165 5.66 2.51 -6.30
N ASP A 166 5.57 1.71 -7.35
CA ASP A 166 4.49 0.74 -7.49
C ASP A 166 4.69 -0.46 -6.56
N LEU A 167 3.58 -1.01 -6.06
CA LEU A 167 3.58 -2.15 -5.15
C LEU A 167 2.77 -3.29 -5.75
N THR A 168 3.38 -4.47 -5.80
CA THR A 168 2.70 -5.73 -6.11
C THR A 168 2.70 -6.65 -4.88
N THR A 169 1.54 -7.18 -4.50
CA THR A 169 1.44 -8.25 -3.49
C THR A 169 1.04 -9.56 -4.15
N THR A 170 1.74 -10.66 -3.85
CA THR A 170 1.49 -11.98 -4.46
C THR A 170 0.62 -12.91 -3.62
N GLY A 171 0.47 -12.63 -2.32
CA GLY A 171 -0.27 -13.43 -1.36
C GLY A 171 -1.70 -12.94 -1.12
N ALA A 172 -2.12 -12.90 0.15
CA ALA A 172 -3.50 -12.60 0.54
C ALA A 172 -3.97 -11.15 0.26
N GLY A 173 -3.07 -10.29 -0.20
CA GLY A 173 -3.37 -8.92 -0.63
C GLY A 173 -2.64 -7.86 0.20
N PHE A 174 -3.25 -6.70 0.31
CA PHE A 174 -2.76 -5.56 1.08
C PHE A 174 -3.82 -5.12 2.09
N VAL A 175 -3.46 -5.11 3.37
CA VAL A 175 -4.33 -4.67 4.47
C VAL A 175 -3.87 -3.31 4.96
N ASN A 176 -4.76 -2.33 4.97
CA ASN A 176 -4.50 -0.98 5.44
C ASN A 176 -5.42 -0.59 6.61
N ASP A 177 -4.90 -0.68 7.81
CA ASP A 177 -5.51 -0.20 9.06
C ASP A 177 -4.78 1.04 9.63
N GLY A 178 -3.75 1.52 8.92
CA GLY A 178 -2.99 2.73 9.22
C GLY A 178 -3.12 3.77 8.11
N THR A 179 -2.06 4.54 7.88
CA THR A 179 -1.99 5.54 6.80
C THR A 179 -1.14 5.03 5.64
N LEU A 180 -1.73 4.93 4.45
CA LEU A 180 -1.01 4.78 3.18
C LEU A 180 -0.96 6.15 2.50
N ASN A 181 0.22 6.75 2.42
CA ASN A 181 0.44 7.97 1.64
C ASN A 181 0.81 7.59 0.21
N VAL A 182 -0.01 8.01 -0.75
CA VAL A 182 0.31 7.92 -2.18
C VAL A 182 1.13 9.15 -2.52
N VAL A 183 2.43 8.94 -2.70
CA VAL A 183 3.40 10.02 -2.87
C VAL A 183 3.79 10.12 -4.33
N GLY A 184 3.83 11.37 -4.80
CA GLY A 184 4.28 11.75 -6.13
C GLY A 184 5.75 11.43 -6.40
N THR A 185 6.30 12.00 -7.46
CA THR A 185 7.74 11.95 -7.70
C THR A 185 8.44 12.96 -6.79
N LEU A 186 9.40 12.50 -6.00
CA LEU A 186 10.23 13.37 -5.17
C LEU A 186 11.46 13.81 -5.96
N ASP A 187 11.62 15.11 -6.15
CA ASP A 187 12.89 15.69 -6.58
C ASP A 187 13.85 15.72 -5.38
N SER A 188 14.87 14.86 -5.40
CA SER A 188 15.87 14.74 -4.32
C SER A 188 16.73 15.98 -4.12
N VAL A 189 16.73 16.93 -5.08
CA VAL A 189 17.47 18.19 -4.99
C VAL A 189 16.56 19.33 -4.51
N ALA A 190 15.33 19.41 -5.03
CA ALA A 190 14.39 20.48 -4.70
C ALA A 190 13.49 20.19 -3.49
N GLY A 191 13.46 18.96 -2.98
CA GLY A 191 12.57 18.54 -1.89
C GLY A 191 11.08 18.73 -2.22
N THR A 192 10.76 18.87 -3.51
CA THR A 192 9.43 19.15 -4.01
C THR A 192 8.81 17.87 -4.54
N GLU A 193 7.57 17.60 -4.15
CA GLU A 193 6.78 16.50 -4.67
C GLU A 193 5.98 16.99 -5.89
N THR A 194 6.06 16.25 -7.00
CA THR A 194 5.22 16.45 -8.18
C THR A 194 4.23 15.31 -8.33
N ALA A 195 2.99 15.63 -8.70
CA ALA A 195 1.92 14.63 -8.82
C ALA A 195 2.34 13.44 -9.71
N ALA A 196 2.10 12.22 -9.23
CA ALA A 196 2.38 11.00 -9.98
C ALA A 196 1.27 9.96 -9.81
N THR A 197 1.32 8.95 -10.67
CA THR A 197 0.49 7.75 -10.55
C THR A 197 1.27 6.66 -9.84
N ARG A 198 0.62 5.97 -8.90
CA ARG A 198 1.13 4.76 -8.25
C ARG A 198 0.15 3.62 -8.42
N THR A 199 0.67 2.44 -8.69
CA THR A 199 -0.11 1.23 -8.86
C THR A 199 0.05 0.32 -7.65
N LEU A 200 -1.07 -0.07 -7.05
CA LEU A 200 -1.17 -1.19 -6.12
C LEU A 200 -1.80 -2.38 -6.86
N THR A 201 -0.97 -3.33 -7.26
CA THR A 201 -1.42 -4.61 -7.84
C THR A 201 -1.55 -5.65 -6.74
N THR A 202 -2.78 -6.14 -6.50
CA THR A 202 -3.06 -6.98 -5.33
C THR A 202 -4.16 -8.01 -5.59
N ALA A 203 -4.18 -9.10 -4.81
CA ALA A 203 -5.36 -9.97 -4.78
C ALA A 203 -6.59 -9.24 -4.20
N GLY A 204 -6.37 -8.31 -3.27
CA GLY A 204 -7.41 -7.49 -2.66
C GLY A 204 -6.84 -6.36 -1.80
N LEU A 205 -7.57 -5.25 -1.73
CA LEU A 205 -7.32 -4.15 -0.81
C LEU A 205 -8.35 -4.23 0.32
N SER A 206 -7.89 -4.43 1.55
CA SER A 206 -8.77 -4.53 2.72
C SER A 206 -8.26 -3.70 3.90
N GLY A 207 -9.07 -3.58 4.94
CA GLY A 207 -8.76 -2.77 6.12
C GLY A 207 -10.02 -2.35 6.88
N GLY A 208 -9.85 -2.01 8.14
CA GLY A 208 -10.86 -1.47 9.04
C GLY A 208 -11.06 0.04 8.89
N ALA A 209 -11.96 0.59 9.70
CA ALA A 209 -12.37 2.00 9.63
C ALA A 209 -11.25 3.01 9.92
N ASP A 210 -10.21 2.58 10.64
CA ASP A 210 -9.03 3.40 10.96
C ASP A 210 -8.10 3.58 9.75
N GLY A 211 -8.26 2.77 8.71
CA GLY A 211 -7.48 2.85 7.48
C GLY A 211 -7.68 4.17 6.75
N VAL A 212 -6.58 4.87 6.48
CA VAL A 212 -6.52 6.08 5.65
C VAL A 212 -5.68 5.80 4.42
N ILE A 213 -6.22 6.10 3.24
CA ILE A 213 -5.43 6.22 2.01
C ILE A 213 -5.42 7.70 1.62
N ASN A 214 -4.26 8.33 1.76
CA ASN A 214 -4.06 9.74 1.44
C ASN A 214 -3.54 9.86 0.00
N LEU A 215 -4.39 10.38 -0.88
CA LEU A 215 -4.10 10.64 -2.30
C LEU A 215 -3.46 12.03 -2.51
N GLY A 216 -3.28 12.80 -1.44
CA GLY A 216 -2.78 14.17 -1.44
C GLY A 216 -1.25 14.30 -1.41
N GLY A 217 -0.49 13.20 -1.37
CA GLY A 217 0.95 13.26 -1.16
C GLY A 217 1.35 13.55 0.29
N LEU A 218 2.63 13.86 0.52
CA LEU A 218 3.16 14.12 1.86
C LEU A 218 2.59 15.39 2.50
N ASN A 219 2.10 16.34 1.68
CA ASN A 219 1.49 17.60 2.12
C ASN A 219 -0.05 17.62 2.02
N GLY A 220 -0.67 16.52 1.57
CA GLY A 220 -2.12 16.38 1.44
C GLY A 220 -2.79 17.17 0.30
N SER A 221 -2.03 17.94 -0.48
CA SER A 221 -2.56 18.92 -1.44
C SER A 221 -2.27 18.60 -2.90
N LEU A 222 -1.50 17.54 -3.19
CA LEU A 222 -1.13 17.16 -4.54
C LEU A 222 -2.14 16.18 -5.15
N GLY A 223 -2.38 16.32 -6.45
CA GLY A 223 -3.29 15.46 -7.19
C GLY A 223 -2.66 14.12 -7.58
N ASN A 224 -2.18 13.31 -6.62
CA ASN A 224 -1.64 11.99 -6.95
C ASN A 224 -2.74 11.05 -7.38
N GLN A 225 -2.41 10.07 -8.24
CA GLN A 225 -3.35 9.06 -8.69
C GLN A 225 -2.96 7.73 -8.07
N LEU A 226 -3.89 7.08 -7.36
CA LEU A 226 -3.75 5.67 -7.01
C LEU A 226 -4.50 4.82 -8.04
N VAL A 227 -3.83 3.81 -8.60
CA VAL A 227 -4.46 2.72 -9.33
C VAL A 227 -4.51 1.51 -8.40
N VAL A 228 -5.71 1.05 -8.07
CA VAL A 228 -5.93 -0.24 -7.41
C VAL A 228 -6.26 -1.25 -8.49
N ASP A 229 -5.26 -2.06 -8.86
CA ASP A 229 -5.41 -3.18 -9.78
C ASP A 229 -5.60 -4.46 -8.96
N GLN A 230 -6.86 -4.83 -8.72
CA GLN A 230 -7.16 -6.00 -7.91
C GLN A 230 -7.91 -7.09 -8.67
N SER A 231 -7.47 -8.34 -8.49
CA SER A 231 -8.04 -9.50 -9.17
C SER A 231 -9.18 -10.16 -8.39
N GLY A 232 -9.20 -10.04 -7.06
CA GLY A 232 -10.16 -10.67 -6.16
C GLY A 232 -11.19 -9.72 -5.55
N ALA A 233 -12.14 -10.29 -4.82
CA ALA A 233 -13.11 -9.53 -4.03
C ALA A 233 -12.50 -9.14 -2.68
N SER A 234 -12.74 -7.89 -2.26
CA SER A 234 -12.26 -7.38 -0.98
C SER A 234 -13.17 -6.27 -0.45
N VAL A 235 -13.13 -6.07 0.87
CA VAL A 235 -13.86 -5.01 1.57
C VAL A 235 -12.82 -4.09 2.21
N TYR A 236 -12.89 -2.80 1.89
CA TYR A 236 -12.11 -1.76 2.54
C TYR A 236 -13.04 -0.82 3.31
N ALA A 237 -12.93 -0.87 4.64
CA ALA A 237 -13.76 -0.06 5.54
C ALA A 237 -13.16 1.30 5.88
N GLY A 238 -11.89 1.51 5.53
CA GLY A 238 -11.23 2.80 5.65
C GLY A 238 -11.73 3.82 4.63
N HIS A 239 -11.04 4.94 4.54
CA HIS A 239 -11.44 6.07 3.71
C HIS A 239 -10.30 6.62 2.86
N PHE A 240 -10.64 7.11 1.66
CA PHE A 240 -9.73 7.81 0.77
C PHE A 240 -9.84 9.32 0.99
N THR A 241 -8.71 10.02 1.04
CA THR A 241 -8.61 11.46 1.35
C THR A 241 -7.65 12.18 0.41
N GLY A 242 -7.65 13.52 0.42
CA GLY A 242 -6.68 14.36 -0.28
C GLY A 242 -7.12 14.85 -1.66
N ALA A 243 -6.26 15.64 -2.31
CA ALA A 243 -6.56 16.26 -3.61
C ALA A 243 -6.46 15.30 -4.82
N GLY A 244 -5.92 14.11 -4.61
CA GLY A 244 -5.71 13.10 -5.65
C GLY A 244 -6.93 12.28 -6.04
N GLY A 245 -6.74 11.43 -7.04
CA GLY A 245 -7.77 10.58 -7.63
C GLY A 245 -7.55 9.08 -7.37
N LEU A 246 -8.60 8.30 -7.61
CA LEU A 246 -8.63 6.84 -7.49
C LEU A 246 -9.01 6.19 -8.82
N SER A 247 -8.29 5.16 -9.22
CA SER A 247 -8.61 4.34 -10.37
C SER A 247 -8.75 2.88 -9.92
N LYS A 248 -9.94 2.31 -10.10
CA LYS A 248 -10.21 0.90 -9.86
C LYS A 248 -10.07 0.14 -11.18
N THR A 249 -9.11 -0.78 -11.23
CA THR A 249 -8.85 -1.69 -12.33
C THR A 249 -8.79 -3.14 -11.82
N GLY A 250 -8.44 -4.08 -12.68
CA GLY A 250 -8.47 -5.51 -12.38
C GLY A 250 -9.89 -6.07 -12.31
N SER A 251 -10.02 -7.39 -12.46
CA SER A 251 -11.31 -8.08 -12.56
C SER A 251 -12.10 -8.18 -11.25
N GLY A 252 -11.48 -7.85 -10.12
CA GLY A 252 -12.04 -8.04 -8.79
C GLY A 252 -13.10 -7.03 -8.39
N VAL A 253 -13.74 -7.29 -7.24
CA VAL A 253 -14.76 -6.44 -6.61
C VAL A 253 -14.14 -5.69 -5.43
N LEU A 254 -14.15 -4.36 -5.46
CA LEU A 254 -13.76 -3.52 -4.33
C LEU A 254 -15.03 -2.97 -3.67
N THR A 255 -15.38 -3.49 -2.50
CA THR A 255 -16.49 -2.97 -1.70
C THR A 255 -15.97 -1.92 -0.73
N LEU A 256 -16.45 -0.70 -0.85
CA LEU A 256 -16.14 0.41 0.06
C LEU A 256 -17.25 0.55 1.09
N THR A 257 -16.87 0.67 2.37
CA THR A 257 -17.83 0.88 3.46
C THR A 257 -17.60 2.17 4.24
N GLY A 258 -16.44 2.82 4.04
CA GLY A 258 -16.12 4.11 4.65
C GLY A 258 -16.48 5.28 3.74
N ALA A 259 -16.86 6.41 4.35
CA ALA A 259 -17.07 7.67 3.64
C ALA A 259 -15.72 8.27 3.21
N SER A 260 -15.54 8.49 1.92
CA SER A 260 -14.31 9.02 1.33
C SER A 260 -14.47 10.50 0.95
N SER A 261 -13.41 11.28 1.14
CA SER A 261 -13.43 12.75 0.98
C SER A 261 -12.39 13.28 0.00
N PHE A 262 -11.78 12.40 -0.80
CA PHE A 262 -10.88 12.83 -1.86
C PHE A 262 -11.62 13.63 -2.93
N THR A 263 -10.89 14.55 -3.57
CA THR A 263 -11.49 15.54 -4.49
C THR A 263 -11.02 15.40 -5.93
N GLY A 264 -9.97 14.61 -6.18
CA GLY A 264 -9.58 14.22 -7.54
C GLY A 264 -10.51 13.15 -8.10
N PRO A 265 -10.45 12.86 -9.41
CA PRO A 265 -11.45 12.03 -10.10
C PRO A 265 -11.43 10.57 -9.63
N LEU A 266 -12.58 9.91 -9.79
CA LEU A 266 -12.74 8.47 -9.66
C LEU A 266 -12.92 7.84 -11.04
N LEU A 267 -12.03 6.90 -11.40
CA LEU A 267 -12.14 6.09 -12.61
C LEU A 267 -12.39 4.62 -12.24
N VAL A 268 -13.50 4.06 -12.70
CA VAL A 268 -13.78 2.61 -12.61
C VAL A 268 -13.58 2.01 -13.99
N ASP A 269 -12.42 1.43 -14.26
CA ASP A 269 -12.04 0.91 -15.59
C ASP A 269 -11.81 -0.61 -15.62
N GLY A 270 -12.15 -1.30 -14.52
CA GLY A 270 -12.13 -2.76 -14.46
C GLY A 270 -12.85 -3.31 -13.22
N GLY A 271 -13.53 -4.45 -13.42
CA GLY A 271 -14.19 -5.17 -12.34
C GLY A 271 -15.35 -4.36 -11.76
N VAL A 272 -15.56 -4.45 -10.45
CA VAL A 272 -16.66 -3.75 -9.76
C VAL A 272 -16.11 -2.87 -8.65
N LEU A 273 -16.60 -1.63 -8.57
CA LEU A 273 -16.55 -0.80 -7.37
C LEU A 273 -17.96 -0.76 -6.78
N ASP A 274 -18.10 -1.20 -5.53
CA ASP A 274 -19.39 -1.40 -4.87
C ASP A 274 -19.46 -0.59 -3.57
N THR A 275 -20.52 0.19 -3.39
CA THR A 275 -20.74 0.99 -2.18
C THR A 275 -21.79 0.42 -1.22
N THR A 276 -22.36 -0.76 -1.47
CA THR A 276 -23.45 -1.39 -0.66
C THR A 276 -23.15 -1.47 0.85
N GLY A 277 -21.88 -1.46 1.25
CA GLY A 277 -21.48 -1.51 2.66
C GLY A 277 -21.51 -0.17 3.41
N GLY A 278 -21.95 0.93 2.78
CA GLY A 278 -22.01 2.26 3.39
C GLY A 278 -21.00 3.27 2.85
N GLY A 279 -20.25 2.92 1.80
CA GLY A 279 -19.29 3.82 1.17
C GLY A 279 -19.98 5.01 0.50
N THR A 280 -19.42 6.21 0.67
CA THR A 280 -19.87 7.44 0.00
C THR A 280 -18.66 8.23 -0.49
N PHE A 281 -18.91 9.20 -1.37
CA PHE A 281 -17.89 10.08 -1.93
C PHE A 281 -18.16 11.55 -1.61
N ALA A 282 -17.25 12.43 -2.03
CA ALA A 282 -17.45 13.87 -1.93
C ALA A 282 -18.44 14.35 -3.01
N ASP A 283 -19.30 15.30 -2.65
CA ASP A 283 -20.25 15.96 -3.58
C ASP A 283 -19.56 16.64 -4.78
N THR A 284 -18.25 16.89 -4.68
CA THR A 284 -17.44 17.47 -5.76
C THR A 284 -16.85 16.43 -6.72
N LEU A 285 -17.09 15.14 -6.48
CA LEU A 285 -16.39 14.07 -7.17
C LEU A 285 -16.92 13.86 -8.60
N ASP A 286 -16.00 13.84 -9.56
CA ASP A 286 -16.27 13.40 -10.92
C ASP A 286 -15.99 11.89 -11.05
N VAL A 287 -17.02 11.13 -11.42
CA VAL A 287 -16.94 9.68 -11.59
C VAL A 287 -17.00 9.32 -13.07
N THR A 288 -16.01 8.57 -13.53
CA THR A 288 -15.99 7.95 -14.86
C THR A 288 -16.04 6.44 -14.75
N VAL A 289 -17.01 5.82 -15.40
CA VAL A 289 -17.11 4.37 -15.54
C VAL A 289 -16.67 4.00 -16.95
N GLY A 290 -15.48 3.43 -17.06
CA GLY A 290 -14.91 2.94 -18.31
C GLY A 290 -15.62 1.69 -18.81
N LYS A 291 -15.37 1.32 -20.06
CA LYS A 291 -16.10 0.24 -20.77
C LYS A 291 -16.05 -1.12 -20.05
N ASN A 292 -14.98 -1.39 -19.30
CA ASN A 292 -14.79 -2.65 -18.58
C ASN A 292 -15.13 -2.55 -17.08
N GLY A 293 -15.58 -1.37 -16.63
CA GLY A 293 -15.92 -1.11 -15.24
C GLY A 293 -17.40 -1.25 -14.97
N THR A 294 -17.70 -1.68 -13.74
CA THR A 294 -19.02 -1.60 -13.14
C THR A 294 -18.96 -0.75 -11.88
N TYR A 295 -19.74 0.31 -11.82
CA TYR A 295 -19.97 1.09 -10.60
C TYR A 295 -21.33 0.73 -10.02
N HIS A 296 -21.33 0.10 -8.84
CA HIS A 296 -22.54 -0.26 -8.11
C HIS A 296 -22.74 0.72 -6.95
N VAL A 297 -23.74 1.59 -7.12
CA VAL A 297 -24.21 2.53 -6.09
C VAL A 297 -25.20 1.81 -5.19
N GLY A 298 -24.65 1.20 -4.13
CA GLY A 298 -25.40 0.43 -3.13
C GLY A 298 -25.73 1.22 -1.86
N THR A 299 -25.22 2.44 -1.72
CA THR A 299 -25.50 3.38 -0.63
C THR A 299 -25.93 4.72 -1.19
N ASP A 300 -26.85 5.41 -0.50
CA ASP A 300 -27.29 6.75 -0.88
C ASP A 300 -26.09 7.71 -0.93
N ASP A 301 -25.91 8.40 -2.05
CA ASP A 301 -24.75 9.28 -2.26
C ASP A 301 -25.10 10.47 -3.16
N THR A 302 -24.28 11.52 -3.10
CA THR A 302 -24.32 12.64 -4.04
C THR A 302 -22.92 12.91 -4.55
N ILE A 303 -22.78 12.99 -5.87
CA ILE A 303 -21.52 13.28 -6.55
C ILE A 303 -21.70 14.44 -7.53
N HIS A 304 -20.61 14.99 -8.05
CA HIS A 304 -20.70 16.08 -9.00
C HIS A 304 -21.17 15.58 -10.36
N SER A 305 -20.44 14.65 -10.97
CA SER A 305 -20.77 14.15 -12.30
C SER A 305 -20.57 12.65 -12.44
N LEU A 306 -21.37 12.05 -13.33
CA LEU A 306 -21.22 10.65 -13.75
C LEU A 306 -21.09 10.59 -15.28
N THR A 307 -19.95 10.09 -15.75
CA THR A 307 -19.74 9.73 -17.17
C THR A 307 -19.65 8.20 -17.28
N ASN A 308 -20.60 7.57 -17.96
CA ASN A 308 -20.70 6.12 -18.05
C ASN A 308 -20.51 5.61 -19.49
N ALA A 309 -19.50 4.77 -19.71
CA ALA A 309 -19.31 3.96 -20.91
C ALA A 309 -19.31 2.44 -20.61
N GLY A 310 -19.39 2.07 -19.33
CA GLY A 310 -19.49 0.69 -18.83
C GLY A 310 -20.87 0.43 -18.24
N VAL A 311 -20.89 -0.12 -17.02
CA VAL A 311 -22.13 -0.44 -16.31
C VAL A 311 -22.23 0.39 -15.03
N THR A 312 -23.35 1.09 -14.84
CA THR A 312 -23.71 1.69 -13.56
C THR A 312 -24.98 1.04 -13.04
N GLN A 313 -24.96 0.55 -11.80
CA GLN A 313 -26.12 -0.03 -11.12
C GLN A 313 -26.47 0.84 -9.93
N VAL A 314 -27.64 1.48 -9.96
CA VAL A 314 -28.11 2.41 -8.93
C VAL A 314 -29.17 1.70 -8.10
N THR A 315 -28.74 0.93 -7.11
CA THR A 315 -29.66 0.20 -6.22
C THR A 315 -30.05 1.01 -4.98
N ALA A 316 -29.24 2.01 -4.62
CA ALA A 316 -29.58 3.07 -3.67
C ALA A 316 -29.78 4.41 -4.41
N SER A 317 -30.08 5.50 -3.70
CA SER A 317 -30.33 6.81 -4.32
C SER A 317 -29.03 7.48 -4.74
N LEU A 318 -28.92 7.91 -6.00
CA LEU A 318 -27.81 8.69 -6.51
C LEU A 318 -28.24 10.11 -6.88
N GLY A 319 -27.61 11.09 -6.24
CA GLY A 319 -27.61 12.49 -6.66
C GLY A 319 -26.44 12.80 -7.60
N VAL A 320 -26.69 13.48 -8.71
CA VAL A 320 -25.66 14.01 -9.61
C VAL A 320 -25.97 15.45 -10.03
N THR A 321 -24.95 16.22 -10.39
CA THR A 321 -25.16 17.47 -11.14
C THR A 321 -25.37 17.17 -12.62
N THR A 322 -24.49 16.39 -13.22
CA THR A 322 -24.63 15.99 -14.63
C THR A 322 -24.44 14.50 -14.82
N LEU A 323 -25.22 13.91 -15.73
CA LEU A 323 -25.08 12.53 -16.17
C LEU A 323 -24.82 12.49 -17.68
N LEU A 324 -23.72 11.85 -18.07
CA LEU A 324 -23.42 11.49 -19.45
C LEU A 324 -23.35 9.96 -19.58
N ASN A 325 -24.42 9.33 -20.06
CA ASN A 325 -24.40 7.92 -20.41
C ASN A 325 -24.08 7.76 -21.91
N GLN A 326 -22.86 7.33 -22.21
CA GLN A 326 -22.30 7.28 -23.56
C GLN A 326 -22.82 6.07 -24.35
N VAL A 327 -22.53 6.04 -25.66
CA VAL A 327 -22.81 4.87 -26.51
C VAL A 327 -22.11 3.64 -25.93
N GLY A 328 -22.88 2.57 -25.69
CA GLY A 328 -22.41 1.34 -25.07
C GLY A 328 -22.43 1.33 -23.54
N GLY A 329 -22.67 2.48 -22.90
CA GLY A 329 -22.93 2.58 -21.47
C GLY A 329 -24.33 2.07 -21.11
N SER A 330 -24.43 1.38 -19.97
CA SER A 330 -25.69 0.92 -19.39
C SER A 330 -25.82 1.43 -17.96
N THR A 331 -26.90 2.14 -17.67
CA THR A 331 -27.27 2.58 -16.33
C THR A 331 -28.63 1.98 -15.98
N THR A 332 -28.70 1.19 -14.90
CA THR A 332 -29.96 0.68 -14.34
C THR A 332 -30.24 1.37 -13.01
N VAL A 333 -31.49 1.76 -12.79
CA VAL A 333 -31.94 2.50 -11.61
C VAL A 333 -33.06 1.73 -10.92
N ASP A 334 -32.73 1.13 -9.78
CA ASP A 334 -33.67 0.40 -8.92
C ASP A 334 -34.04 1.23 -7.69
N GLY A 335 -33.10 2.04 -7.19
CA GLY A 335 -33.31 3.01 -6.12
C GLY A 335 -33.87 4.33 -6.66
N GLY A 336 -33.03 5.37 -6.70
CA GLY A 336 -33.42 6.67 -7.23
C GLY A 336 -32.27 7.36 -7.96
N LEU A 337 -32.60 8.21 -8.92
CA LEU A 337 -31.64 9.05 -9.63
C LEU A 337 -32.16 10.48 -9.69
N VAL A 338 -31.42 11.40 -9.07
CA VAL A 338 -31.74 12.84 -9.07
C VAL A 338 -30.61 13.61 -9.74
N ALA A 339 -30.88 14.21 -10.88
CA ALA A 339 -29.97 15.13 -11.56
C ALA A 339 -30.40 16.58 -11.32
N SER A 340 -29.52 17.38 -10.70
CA SER A 340 -29.76 18.82 -10.51
C SER A 340 -29.48 19.64 -11.77
N GLY A 341 -28.74 19.08 -12.73
CA GLY A 341 -28.44 19.66 -14.04
C GLY A 341 -28.81 18.74 -15.20
N ASP A 342 -28.00 18.79 -16.27
CA ASP A 342 -28.31 18.13 -17.55
C ASP A 342 -28.03 16.62 -17.54
N VAL A 343 -28.86 15.88 -18.27
CA VAL A 343 -28.71 14.45 -18.53
C VAL A 343 -28.62 14.21 -20.03
N SER A 344 -27.55 13.58 -20.48
CA SER A 344 -27.36 13.12 -21.85
C SER A 344 -27.24 11.60 -21.89
N ASN A 345 -28.16 10.95 -22.60
CA ASN A 345 -28.17 9.52 -22.83
C ASN A 345 -27.98 9.19 -24.32
N ALA A 346 -26.90 8.47 -24.63
CA ALA A 346 -26.64 7.83 -25.92
C ALA A 346 -26.49 6.30 -25.79
N GLY A 347 -26.57 5.77 -24.57
CA GLY A 347 -26.57 4.36 -24.25
C GLY A 347 -27.92 3.89 -23.71
N SER A 348 -27.91 2.93 -22.80
CA SER A 348 -29.12 2.43 -22.13
C SER A 348 -29.27 3.07 -20.75
N LEU A 349 -30.37 3.77 -20.49
CA LEU A 349 -30.76 4.28 -19.18
C LEU A 349 -32.13 3.70 -18.81
N VAL A 350 -32.15 2.76 -17.86
CA VAL A 350 -33.34 1.98 -17.51
C VAL A 350 -33.73 2.26 -16.07
N PHE A 351 -35.01 2.57 -15.87
CA PHE A 351 -35.62 2.74 -14.55
C PHE A 351 -36.52 1.53 -14.27
N ASP A 352 -36.23 0.82 -13.18
CA ASP A 352 -37.00 -0.33 -12.73
C ASP A 352 -38.33 0.11 -12.11
N ALA A 353 -39.29 -0.80 -12.07
CA ALA A 353 -40.64 -0.50 -11.60
C ALA A 353 -40.64 -0.01 -10.15
N GLY A 354 -41.08 1.22 -9.92
CA GLY A 354 -41.14 1.85 -8.60
C GLY A 354 -39.93 2.70 -8.24
N SER A 355 -38.89 2.74 -9.08
CA SER A 355 -37.77 3.68 -8.93
C SER A 355 -38.21 5.14 -9.18
N VAL A 356 -37.44 6.09 -8.63
CA VAL A 356 -37.73 7.53 -8.78
C VAL A 356 -36.63 8.21 -9.60
N GLY A 357 -37.03 8.92 -10.66
CA GLY A 357 -36.15 9.76 -11.47
C GLY A 357 -36.58 11.23 -11.41
N ALA A 358 -35.65 12.14 -11.18
CA ALA A 358 -35.89 13.58 -11.28
C ALA A 358 -34.72 14.26 -12.01
N VAL A 359 -35.03 15.12 -12.98
CA VAL A 359 -34.03 15.92 -13.70
C VAL A 359 -34.50 17.37 -13.69
N SER A 360 -33.65 18.26 -13.16
CA SER A 360 -33.94 19.70 -13.13
C SER A 360 -33.44 20.43 -14.38
N GLY A 361 -32.42 19.88 -15.06
CA GLY A 361 -31.89 20.39 -16.31
C GLY A 361 -32.55 19.80 -17.56
N SER A 362 -31.82 19.86 -18.67
CA SER A 362 -32.25 19.31 -19.97
C SER A 362 -31.99 17.81 -20.04
N VAL A 363 -32.90 17.09 -20.71
CA VAL A 363 -32.70 15.68 -21.05
C VAL A 363 -32.51 15.56 -22.56
N VAL A 364 -31.36 15.05 -22.98
CA VAL A 364 -31.10 14.62 -24.36
C VAL A 364 -31.04 13.11 -24.39
N ASN A 365 -31.98 12.47 -25.08
CA ASN A 365 -31.97 11.03 -25.27
C ASN A 365 -31.80 10.67 -26.76
N SER A 366 -30.76 9.90 -27.06
CA SER A 366 -30.38 9.43 -28.40
C SER A 366 -30.07 7.92 -28.45
N GLY A 367 -30.18 7.23 -27.32
CA GLY A 367 -29.99 5.79 -27.16
C GLY A 367 -31.26 5.04 -26.80
#